data_AF-A0A974NIF4-F1
#
_entry.id   AF-A0A974NIF4-F1
#
_cell.length_a   1.000
_cell.length_b   1.000
_cell.length_c   1.000
_cell.angle_alpha   90.00
_cell.angle_beta   90.00
_cell.angle_gamma   90.00
#
_symmetry.space_group_name_H-M   'P 1'
#
loop_
_entity.id
_entity.type
_entity.pdbx_description
1 polymer ?
#
loop_
_entity_poly.entity_id
_entity_poly.type
_entity_poly.pdbx_seq_one_letter_code
_entity_poly.pdbx_strand_id
1 'polypeptide(L)'
;MQGRSVTDSQKRYWDNLAQFVGCIACIKEGRFNNYCSIHHIEGRTKKNAHWLVLPLCAGHHQDNGTTIAIHPYKKQFEQKYGNQYQLIVDCITLLKKRGVDIPENILTLLDSIKGKFSTDILISLKDQKTCK
;
A
#
# COMPACT_ATOMS: atom_id res chain seq x y z
N MET A 1 0.58 -17.83 13.82
CA MET A 1 -0.31 -18.54 12.88
C MET A 1 0.28 -18.48 11.48
N GLN A 2 0.38 -19.61 10.77
CA GLN A 2 0.82 -19.66 9.38
C GLN A 2 -0.19 -18.88 8.51
N GLY A 3 0.28 -17.91 7.72
CA GLY A 3 -0.54 -17.22 6.72
C GLY A 3 -0.76 -18.08 5.48
N ARG A 4 -1.51 -17.57 4.51
CA ARG A 4 -1.53 -18.17 3.16
C ARG A 4 -0.13 -18.12 2.54
N SER A 5 0.14 -19.03 1.61
CA SER A 5 1.38 -18.99 0.83
C SER A 5 1.38 -17.79 -0.12
N VAL A 6 2.53 -17.14 -0.20
CA VAL A 6 2.74 -15.96 -1.06
C VAL A 6 3.15 -16.45 -2.45
N THR A 7 2.49 -15.97 -3.49
CA THR A 7 2.86 -16.26 -4.89
C THR A 7 4.02 -15.36 -5.35
N ASP A 8 4.72 -15.74 -6.41
CA ASP A 8 5.83 -14.92 -6.92
C ASP A 8 5.36 -13.56 -7.46
N SER A 9 4.14 -13.48 -8.00
CA SER A 9 3.55 -12.21 -8.43
C SER A 9 3.30 -11.27 -7.25
N GLN A 10 2.88 -11.81 -6.10
CA GLN A 10 2.70 -11.04 -4.87
C GLN A 10 4.04 -10.58 -4.30
N LYS A 11 5.09 -11.43 -4.34
CA LYS A 11 6.44 -11.03 -3.92
C LYS A 11 6.98 -9.89 -4.79
N ARG A 12 6.89 -10.00 -6.12
CA ARG A 12 7.30 -8.91 -7.03
C ARG A 12 6.55 -7.61 -6.76
N TYR A 13 5.25 -7.69 -6.49
CA TYR A 13 4.47 -6.53 -6.08
C TYR A 13 4.99 -5.89 -4.78
N TRP A 14 5.33 -6.70 -3.78
CA TRP A 14 5.92 -6.23 -2.52
C TRP A 14 7.28 -5.57 -2.71
N ASP A 15 8.13 -6.17 -3.53
CA ASP A 15 9.44 -5.63 -3.87
C ASP A 15 9.28 -4.28 -4.56
N ASN A 16 8.36 -4.18 -5.53
CA ASN A 16 8.05 -2.91 -6.20
C ASN A 16 7.54 -1.85 -5.23
N LEU A 17 6.66 -2.21 -4.28
CA LEU A 17 6.18 -1.29 -3.24
C LEU A 17 7.36 -0.77 -2.40
N ALA A 18 8.20 -1.65 -1.88
CA ALA A 18 9.34 -1.24 -1.06
C ALA A 18 10.33 -0.38 -1.84
N GLN A 19 10.68 -0.79 -3.06
CA GLN A 19 11.69 -0.14 -3.90
C GLN A 19 11.22 1.21 -4.46
N PHE A 20 10.03 1.25 -5.05
CA PHE A 20 9.57 2.40 -5.82
C PHE A 20 8.60 3.28 -5.06
N VAL A 21 7.89 2.80 -4.04
CA VAL A 21 7.07 3.65 -3.16
C VAL A 21 7.84 4.05 -1.90
N GLY A 22 8.53 3.09 -1.29
CA GLY A 22 9.07 3.25 0.06
C GLY A 22 7.97 3.39 1.10
N CYS A 23 8.29 3.89 2.28
CA CYS A 23 7.34 4.01 3.38
C CYS A 23 6.27 5.03 3.01
N ILE A 24 5.03 4.59 2.84
CA ILE A 24 3.95 5.49 2.42
C ILE A 24 3.69 6.61 3.43
N ALA A 25 3.90 6.36 4.73
CA ALA A 25 3.81 7.39 5.76
C ALA A 25 4.98 8.38 5.69
N CYS A 26 6.21 7.94 5.40
CA CYS A 26 7.32 8.87 5.14
C CYS A 26 7.03 9.76 3.92
N ILE A 27 6.44 9.21 2.85
CA ILE A 27 6.04 9.99 1.67
C ILE A 27 5.05 11.08 2.05
N LYS A 28 4.05 10.80 2.90
CA LYS A 28 3.11 11.80 3.43
C LYS A 28 3.79 12.87 4.28
N GLU A 29 4.93 12.56 4.86
CA GLU A 29 5.80 13.52 5.58
C GLU A 29 6.84 14.20 4.67
N GLY A 30 6.77 14.01 3.34
CA GLY A 30 7.70 14.63 2.40
C GLY A 30 9.09 13.98 2.34
N ARG A 31 9.23 12.73 2.82
CA ARG A 31 10.50 12.00 2.86
C ARG A 31 10.42 10.67 2.12
N PHE A 32 11.53 10.22 1.55
CA PHE A 32 11.62 8.89 0.95
C PHE A 32 12.44 7.94 1.85
N ASN A 33 11.92 6.74 2.07
CA ASN A 33 12.62 5.67 2.78
C ASN A 33 12.19 4.31 2.22
N ASN A 34 13.08 3.61 1.52
CA ASN A 34 12.81 2.30 0.93
C ASN A 34 13.16 1.10 1.84
N TYR A 35 13.67 1.34 3.06
CA TYR A 35 13.88 0.29 4.07
C TYR A 35 12.55 -0.08 4.73
N CYS A 36 11.71 -0.77 3.97
CA CYS A 36 10.34 -1.11 4.34
C CYS A 36 10.14 -2.59 4.55
N SER A 37 9.20 -2.89 5.45
CA SER A 37 8.59 -4.21 5.59
C SER A 37 7.13 -4.14 5.19
N ILE A 38 6.57 -5.29 4.82
CA ILE A 38 5.20 -5.38 4.31
C ILE A 38 4.23 -5.51 5.47
N HIS A 39 3.35 -4.53 5.58
CA HIS A 39 2.23 -4.50 6.51
C HIS A 39 0.97 -5.05 5.87
N HIS A 40 0.34 -6.08 6.45
CA HIS A 40 -0.95 -6.63 5.99
C HIS A 40 -2.12 -5.93 6.69
N ILE A 41 -2.98 -5.24 5.93
CA ILE A 41 -4.03 -4.38 6.51
C ILE A 41 -5.23 -5.17 7.08
N GLU A 42 -5.41 -6.43 6.64
CA GLU A 42 -6.47 -7.34 7.11
C GLU A 42 -5.94 -8.71 7.57
N GLY A 43 -4.69 -8.74 8.05
CA GLY A 43 -4.03 -9.99 8.45
C GLY A 43 -3.61 -10.85 7.25
N ARG A 44 -3.12 -12.08 7.53
CA ARG A 44 -2.42 -12.93 6.53
C ARG A 44 -3.24 -14.10 6.00
N THR A 45 -4.49 -14.26 6.43
CA THR A 45 -5.30 -15.47 6.16
C THR A 45 -6.52 -15.22 5.25
N LYS A 46 -6.95 -13.97 5.06
CA LYS A 46 -8.09 -13.64 4.19
C LYS A 46 -7.75 -13.81 2.69
N LYS A 47 -8.79 -13.89 1.86
CA LYS A 47 -8.64 -13.76 0.40
C LYS A 47 -8.02 -12.41 0.07
N ASN A 48 -7.03 -12.42 -0.81
CA ASN A 48 -6.27 -11.24 -1.22
C ASN A 48 -5.42 -10.55 -0.13
N ALA A 49 -5.20 -11.19 1.03
CA ALA A 49 -4.37 -10.63 2.10
C ALA A 49 -3.03 -10.10 1.61
N HIS A 50 -2.34 -10.86 0.75
CA HIS A 50 -1.04 -10.49 0.19
C HIS A 50 -1.10 -9.39 -0.88
N TRP A 51 -2.27 -9.01 -1.37
CA TRP A 51 -2.45 -7.86 -2.25
C TRP A 51 -2.78 -6.59 -1.45
N LEU A 52 -3.48 -6.76 -0.31
CA LEU A 52 -3.89 -5.68 0.58
C LEU A 52 -2.81 -5.39 1.62
N VAL A 53 -1.76 -4.72 1.17
CA VAL A 53 -0.57 -4.44 1.97
C VAL A 53 -0.05 -3.01 1.80
N LEU A 54 0.71 -2.53 2.78
CA LEU A 54 1.43 -1.26 2.73
C LEU A 54 2.94 -1.47 2.95
N PRO A 55 3.81 -0.77 2.21
CA PRO A 55 5.22 -0.65 2.55
C PRO A 55 5.39 0.36 3.71
N LEU A 56 5.92 -0.09 4.85
CA LEU A 56 6.18 0.77 6.01
C LEU A 56 7.60 0.56 6.55
N CYS A 57 8.28 1.66 6.91
CA CYS A 57 9.57 1.61 7.60
C CYS A 57 9.38 1.12 9.04
N ALA A 58 10.48 0.78 9.73
CA ALA A 58 10.43 0.27 11.10
C ALA A 58 9.57 1.14 12.04
N GLY A 59 9.81 2.45 12.09
CA GLY A 59 9.10 3.37 12.99
C GLY A 59 7.63 3.62 12.65
N HIS A 60 7.24 3.55 11.36
CA HIS A 60 5.83 3.67 10.98
C HIS A 60 5.09 2.32 11.02
N HIS A 61 5.81 1.20 11.04
CA HIS A 61 5.22 -0.14 11.12
C HIS A 61 5.01 -0.59 12.57
N GLN A 62 6.02 -0.46 13.41
CA GLN A 62 6.01 -0.86 14.82
C GLN A 62 6.44 0.32 15.68
N ASP A 63 5.80 0.49 16.82
CA ASP A 63 6.15 1.57 17.72
C ASP A 63 7.58 1.44 18.24
N ASN A 64 8.30 2.56 18.18
CA ASN A 64 9.65 2.73 18.70
C ASN A 64 9.78 4.06 19.47
N GLY A 65 8.67 4.76 19.74
CA GLY A 65 8.63 6.05 20.43
C GLY A 65 9.03 7.27 19.58
N THR A 66 9.33 7.13 18.29
CA THR A 66 9.80 8.26 17.44
C THR A 66 8.76 8.79 16.47
N THR A 67 7.86 7.93 15.99
CA THR A 67 6.82 8.26 15.02
C THR A 67 5.50 7.58 15.38
N ILE A 68 4.38 8.05 14.84
CA ILE A 68 3.10 7.35 14.98
C ILE A 68 3.14 6.08 14.14
N ALA A 69 3.32 4.93 14.79
CA ALA A 69 3.30 3.62 14.17
C ALA A 69 1.87 3.09 13.97
N ILE A 70 1.67 2.26 12.95
CA ILE A 70 0.37 1.60 12.75
C ILE A 70 0.08 0.56 13.82
N HIS A 71 1.11 -0.09 14.36
CA HIS A 71 1.02 -0.97 15.51
C HIS A 71 1.71 -0.33 16.72
N PRO A 72 0.99 -0.08 17.84
CA PRO A 72 -0.41 -0.40 18.08
C PRO A 72 -1.40 0.72 17.66
N TYR A 73 -0.91 1.89 17.24
CA TYR A 73 -1.70 3.13 17.15
C TYR A 73 -2.48 3.32 15.84
N LYS A 74 -3.08 2.25 15.30
CA LYS A 74 -3.79 2.27 14.01
C LYS A 74 -4.73 3.47 13.82
N LYS A 75 -5.55 3.80 14.82
CA LYS A 75 -6.50 4.93 14.73
C LYS A 75 -5.77 6.26 14.52
N GLN A 76 -4.70 6.51 15.28
CA GLN A 76 -3.91 7.74 15.17
C GLN A 76 -3.13 7.77 13.85
N PHE A 77 -2.60 6.61 13.43
CA PHE A 77 -1.94 6.46 12.14
C PHE A 77 -2.88 6.82 10.98
N GLU A 78 -4.09 6.24 10.96
CA GLU A 78 -5.07 6.50 9.90
C GLU A 78 -5.59 7.95 9.94
N GLN A 79 -5.69 8.57 11.12
CA GLN A 79 -6.01 9.99 11.27
C GLN A 79 -4.93 10.90 10.67
N LYS A 80 -3.64 10.57 10.86
CA LYS A 80 -2.53 11.40 10.39
C LYS A 80 -2.23 11.22 8.90
N TYR A 81 -2.19 9.97 8.43
CA TYR A 81 -1.70 9.66 7.07
C TYR A 81 -2.81 9.30 6.08
N GLY A 82 -3.99 8.93 6.57
CA GLY A 82 -5.13 8.46 5.78
C GLY A 82 -5.48 7.00 6.05
N ASN A 83 -6.71 6.62 5.69
CA ASN A 83 -7.19 5.24 5.80
C ASN A 83 -6.28 4.26 5.03
N GLN A 84 -6.04 3.07 5.58
CA GLN A 84 -5.14 2.09 4.95
C GLN A 84 -5.50 1.70 3.51
N TYR A 85 -6.78 1.59 3.17
CA TYR A 85 -7.18 1.33 1.79
C TYR A 85 -6.85 2.52 0.88
N GLN A 86 -7.04 3.75 1.38
CA GLN A 86 -6.63 4.94 0.65
C GLN A 86 -5.13 4.94 0.39
N LEU A 87 -4.33 4.56 1.39
CA LEU A 87 -2.89 4.44 1.27
C LEU A 87 -2.47 3.37 0.24
N ILE A 88 -3.23 2.28 0.07
CA ILE A 88 -2.99 1.31 -1.01
C ILE A 88 -3.18 1.97 -2.38
N VAL A 89 -4.27 2.73 -2.55
CA VAL A 89 -4.52 3.44 -3.82
C VAL A 89 -3.43 4.48 -4.09
N ASP A 90 -2.95 5.18 -3.07
CA ASP A 90 -1.83 6.11 -3.18
C ASP A 90 -0.54 5.40 -3.60
N CYS A 91 -0.25 4.22 -3.03
CA CYS A 91 0.89 3.39 -3.43
C CYS A 91 0.82 3.00 -4.92
N ILE A 92 -0.33 2.54 -5.39
CA ILE A 92 -0.53 2.13 -6.79
C ILE A 92 -0.43 3.32 -7.74
N THR A 93 -0.99 4.46 -7.34
CA THR A 93 -0.87 5.72 -8.09
C THR A 93 0.60 6.12 -8.23
N LEU A 94 1.38 5.98 -7.16
CA LEU A 94 2.81 6.28 -7.16
C LEU A 94 3.62 5.32 -8.03
N LEU A 95 3.34 4.01 -7.98
CA LEU A 95 3.96 3.03 -8.88
C LEU A 95 3.67 3.37 -10.34
N LYS A 96 2.41 3.65 -10.67
CA LYS A 96 2.00 4.03 -12.03
C LYS A 96 2.70 5.31 -12.50
N LYS A 97 2.75 6.35 -11.68
CA LYS A 97 3.46 7.61 -11.97
C LYS A 97 4.97 7.40 -12.21
N ARG A 98 5.55 6.35 -11.64
CA ARG A 98 6.95 5.96 -11.79
C ARG A 98 7.18 4.97 -12.95
N GLY A 99 6.15 4.68 -13.75
CA GLY A 99 6.25 3.76 -14.88
C GLY A 99 6.41 2.29 -14.48
N VAL A 100 6.04 1.92 -13.25
CA VAL A 100 6.09 0.54 -12.77
C VAL A 100 4.78 -0.16 -13.11
N ASP A 101 4.87 -1.33 -13.73
CA ASP A 101 3.72 -2.16 -14.06
C ASP A 101 2.96 -2.59 -12.80
N ILE A 102 1.63 -2.47 -12.87
CA ILE A 102 0.73 -2.84 -11.78
C ILE A 102 0.07 -4.17 -12.12
N PRO A 103 0.13 -5.19 -11.23
CA PRO A 103 -0.55 -6.45 -11.45
C PRO A 103 -2.07 -6.27 -11.61
N GLU A 104 -2.66 -6.90 -12.63
CA GLU A 104 -4.11 -6.82 -12.88
C GLU A 104 -4.94 -7.27 -11.67
N ASN A 105 -4.45 -8.24 -10.89
CA ASN A 105 -5.12 -8.73 -9.68
C ASN A 105 -5.43 -7.63 -8.66
N ILE A 106 -4.51 -6.66 -8.45
CA ILE A 106 -4.75 -5.58 -7.50
C ILE A 106 -5.67 -4.50 -8.10
N LEU A 107 -5.58 -4.25 -9.41
CA LEU A 107 -6.49 -3.32 -10.10
C LEU A 107 -7.94 -3.82 -10.05
N THR A 108 -8.17 -5.07 -10.45
CA THR A 108 -9.48 -5.73 -10.36
C THR A 108 -9.98 -5.77 -8.92
N LEU A 109 -9.09 -6.03 -7.94
CA LEU A 109 -9.47 -6.00 -6.53
C LEU A 109 -9.97 -4.63 -6.13
N LEU A 110 -9.19 -3.57 -6.34
CA LEU A 110 -9.62 -2.20 -6.03
C LEU A 110 -10.94 -1.84 -6.71
N ASP A 111 -11.13 -2.28 -7.96
CA ASP A 111 -12.36 -2.09 -8.70
C ASP A 111 -13.57 -2.78 -8.03
N SER A 112 -13.38 -3.91 -7.37
CA SER A 112 -14.43 -4.61 -6.61
C SER A 112 -14.76 -3.97 -5.25
N ILE A 113 -13.89 -3.11 -4.71
CA ILE A 113 -14.04 -2.52 -3.37
C ILE A 113 -14.15 -0.99 -3.40
N LYS A 114 -14.38 -0.37 -4.56
CA LYS A 114 -14.51 1.09 -4.72
C LYS A 114 -15.47 1.76 -3.75
N GLY A 115 -16.56 1.10 -3.38
CA GLY A 115 -17.53 1.63 -2.41
C GLY A 115 -16.99 1.75 -0.97
N LYS A 116 -15.76 1.28 -0.69
CA LYS A 116 -15.11 1.36 0.63
C LYS A 116 -14.18 2.55 0.79
N PHE A 117 -13.99 3.38 -0.23
CA PHE A 117 -13.08 4.54 -0.20
C PHE A 117 -13.58 5.66 -1.11
N SER A 118 -13.10 6.90 -0.88
CA SER A 118 -13.54 8.07 -1.65
C SER A 118 -13.27 7.88 -3.14
N THR A 119 -14.30 8.11 -3.96
CA THR A 119 -14.37 7.72 -5.38
C THR A 119 -13.45 8.51 -6.31
N ASP A 120 -12.90 9.63 -5.85
CA ASP A 120 -12.18 10.59 -6.70
C ASP A 120 -10.85 10.05 -7.27
N ILE A 121 -10.30 8.99 -6.65
CA ILE A 121 -8.92 8.54 -6.95
C ILE A 121 -8.88 7.42 -7.99
N LEU A 122 -9.97 6.66 -8.16
CA LEU A 122 -10.03 5.53 -9.09
C LEU A 122 -10.26 5.94 -10.54
N ILE A 123 -10.84 7.13 -10.78
CA ILE A 123 -11.09 7.66 -12.12
C ILE A 123 -9.75 7.91 -12.83
N SER A 124 -8.78 8.52 -12.14
CA SER A 124 -7.44 8.80 -12.70
C SER A 124 -6.60 7.55 -13.03
N LEU A 125 -6.91 6.38 -12.45
CA LEU A 125 -6.18 5.14 -12.74
C LEU A 125 -6.59 4.51 -14.07
N LYS A 126 -7.79 4.78 -14.59
CA LYS A 126 -8.27 4.26 -15.88
C LYS A 126 -7.87 5.12 -17.08
N ASP A 127 -7.62 6.40 -16.87
CA ASP A 127 -7.46 7.36 -17.98
C ASP A 127 -6.03 7.52 -18.52
N GLN A 128 -5.01 7.00 -17.86
CA GLN A 128 -3.65 7.01 -18.44
C GLN A 128 -3.39 5.74 -19.25
N LYS A 129 -4.15 5.58 -20.35
CA LYS A 129 -3.68 4.78 -21.49
C LYS A 129 -2.52 5.54 -22.11
N THR A 130 -1.31 4.99 -21.94
CA THR A 130 -0.14 5.16 -22.82
C THR A 130 0.03 6.54 -23.45
N CYS A 131 0.78 7.43 -22.79
CA CYS A 131 1.52 8.42 -23.57
C CYS A 131 2.59 7.64 -24.35
N LYS A 132 2.47 7.66 -25.69
CA LYS A 132 3.46 7.10 -26.61
C LYS A 132 4.78 7.88 -26.51
#